data_AF-A0A3P9P0U5-F1
#
_entry.id   AF-A0A3P9P0U5-F1
#
_cell.length_a   1.000
_cell.length_b   1.000
_cell.length_c   1.000
_cell.angle_alpha   90.00
_cell.angle_beta   90.00
_cell.angle_gamma   90.00
#
_symmetry.space_group_name_H-M   'P 1'
#
loop_
_entity.id
_entity.type
_entity.pdbx_description
1 polymer ?
#
loop_
_entity_poly.entity_id
_entity_poly.type
_entity_poly.pdbx_seq_one_letter_code
_entity_poly.pdbx_strand_id
1 'polypeptide(L)'
;MGCLGGKTDEERLDEKAKREANKKIEKQLQKERQAYKATHRLLLLGAGESGKSTIVKQMRILHVDGFNAEEKQQKIQDIRKNVKDAIVTIVSAMSALTPPVPLGKPGNQFRVDYIKSIAPLSDFDYTEVKPHLLR
;
A
#
# COMPACT_ATOMS: atom_id res chain seq x y z
N MET A 1 24.49 23.60 -61.86
CA MET A 1 25.51 23.79 -60.81
C MET A 1 24.91 23.33 -59.49
N GLY A 2 25.26 22.14 -59.01
CA GLY A 2 24.83 21.64 -57.69
C GLY A 2 26.08 21.22 -56.93
N CYS A 3 26.57 22.09 -56.04
CA CYS A 3 27.69 21.78 -55.17
C CYS A 3 27.25 20.77 -54.09
N LEU A 4 27.97 19.64 -54.05
CA LEU A 4 27.93 18.66 -52.97
C LEU A 4 28.57 19.27 -51.71
N GLY A 5 27.74 19.71 -50.76
CA GLY A 5 28.18 20.01 -49.40
C GLY A 5 28.31 18.72 -48.60
N GLY A 6 29.54 18.26 -48.36
CA GLY A 6 29.81 17.16 -47.44
C GLY A 6 29.60 17.61 -45.99
N LYS A 7 28.96 16.76 -45.18
CA LYS A 7 28.79 16.98 -43.73
C LYS A 7 30.16 17.08 -43.03
N THR A 8 30.28 17.97 -42.05
CA THR A 8 31.51 18.08 -41.25
C THR A 8 31.72 16.80 -40.42
N ASP A 9 32.96 16.50 -40.05
CA ASP A 9 33.26 15.28 -39.28
C ASP A 9 32.59 15.28 -37.89
N GLU A 10 32.38 16.45 -37.28
CA GLU A 10 31.62 16.61 -36.04
C GLU A 10 30.14 16.21 -36.20
N GLU A 11 29.48 16.65 -37.29
CA GLU A 11 28.10 16.26 -37.60
C GLU A 11 27.98 14.74 -37.83
N ARG A 12 28.99 14.10 -38.41
CA ARG A 12 29.02 12.65 -38.64
C ARG A 12 29.19 11.87 -37.34
N LEU A 13 29.98 12.38 -36.39
CA LEU A 13 30.17 11.78 -35.08
C LEU A 13 28.90 11.89 -34.21
N ASP A 14 28.25 13.06 -34.22
CA ASP A 14 26.97 13.28 -33.51
C ASP A 14 25.85 12.41 -34.08
N GLU A 15 25.73 12.31 -35.41
CA GLU A 15 24.81 11.39 -36.08
C GLU A 15 25.05 9.92 -35.71
N LYS A 16 26.33 9.52 -35.58
CA LYS A 16 26.69 8.16 -35.16
C LYS A 16 26.31 7.91 -33.70
N ALA A 17 26.60 8.86 -32.81
CA ALA A 17 26.21 8.77 -31.39
C ALA A 17 24.68 8.68 -31.22
N LYS A 18 23.93 9.51 -31.97
CA LYS A 18 22.46 9.47 -32.02
C LYS A 18 21.93 8.12 -32.53
N ARG A 19 22.53 7.56 -33.57
CA ARG A 19 22.17 6.23 -34.09
C ARG A 19 22.46 5.12 -33.09
N GLU A 20 23.60 5.17 -32.40
CA GLU A 20 23.95 4.18 -31.38
C GLU A 20 23.01 4.27 -30.16
N ALA A 21 22.65 5.49 -29.73
CA ALA A 21 21.65 5.70 -28.69
C ALA A 21 20.27 5.16 -29.11
N ASN A 22 19.80 5.49 -30.31
CA ASN A 22 18.55 4.96 -30.86
C ASN A 22 18.55 3.43 -30.93
N LYS A 23 19.64 2.82 -31.40
CA LYS A 23 19.77 1.36 -31.44
C LYS A 23 19.74 0.71 -30.06
N LYS A 24 20.31 1.36 -29.03
CA LYS A 24 20.21 0.89 -27.64
C LYS A 24 18.76 0.97 -27.13
N ILE A 25 18.07 2.07 -27.40
CA ILE A 25 16.67 2.28 -27.02
C ILE A 25 15.77 1.24 -27.71
N GLU A 26 15.91 1.02 -29.02
CA GLU A 26 15.11 0.02 -29.75
C GLU A 26 15.30 -1.40 -29.20
N LYS A 27 16.55 -1.78 -28.88
CA LYS A 27 16.84 -3.07 -28.25
C LYS A 27 16.17 -3.19 -26.88
N GLN A 28 16.20 -2.14 -26.08
CA GLN A 28 15.55 -2.12 -24.77
C GLN A 28 14.02 -2.24 -24.90
N LEU A 29 13.41 -1.46 -25.81
CA LEU A 29 11.99 -1.53 -26.11
C LEU A 29 11.56 -2.91 -26.61
N GLN A 30 12.38 -3.58 -27.42
CA GLN A 30 12.08 -4.94 -27.87
C GLN A 30 12.05 -5.94 -26.71
N LYS A 31 13.02 -5.87 -25.79
CA LYS A 31 13.05 -6.70 -24.58
C LYS A 31 11.84 -6.44 -23.67
N GLU A 32 11.52 -5.17 -23.44
CA GLU A 32 10.36 -4.78 -22.63
C GLU A 32 9.04 -5.22 -23.27
N ARG A 33 8.90 -5.14 -24.60
CA ARG A 33 7.74 -5.66 -25.32
C ARG A 33 7.57 -7.17 -25.14
N GLN A 34 8.67 -7.93 -25.15
CA GLN A 34 8.61 -9.37 -24.92
C GLN A 34 8.21 -9.67 -23.48
N ALA A 35 8.82 -9.01 -22.50
CA ALA A 35 8.47 -9.15 -21.09
C ALA A 35 7.00 -8.77 -20.84
N TYR A 36 6.52 -7.67 -21.43
CA TYR A 36 5.14 -7.21 -21.31
C TYR A 36 4.15 -8.24 -21.87
N LYS A 37 4.44 -8.84 -23.03
CA LYS A 37 3.60 -9.89 -23.63
C LYS A 37 3.58 -11.17 -22.80
N ALA A 38 4.64 -11.48 -22.07
CA ALA A 38 4.71 -12.64 -21.20
C ALA A 38 3.98 -12.43 -19.85
N THR A 39 3.75 -11.18 -19.45
CA THR A 39 3.08 -10.84 -18.19
C THR A 39 1.57 -10.98 -18.28
N HIS A 40 0.98 -11.78 -17.39
CA HIS A 40 -0.46 -11.93 -17.25
C HIS A 40 -1.02 -10.80 -16.36
N ARG A 41 -1.84 -9.91 -16.94
CA ARG A 41 -2.43 -8.77 -16.23
C ARG A 41 -3.80 -9.16 -15.69
N LEU A 42 -3.93 -9.14 -14.36
CA LEU A 42 -5.18 -9.46 -13.66
C LEU A 42 -5.78 -8.19 -13.07
N LEU A 43 -7.08 -7.98 -13.25
CA LEU A 43 -7.84 -6.89 -12.65
C LEU A 43 -8.79 -7.47 -11.59
N LEU A 44 -8.71 -6.97 -10.36
CA LEU A 44 -9.60 -7.37 -9.27
C LEU A 44 -10.72 -6.33 -9.13
N LEU A 45 -11.96 -6.76 -9.31
CA LEU A 45 -13.16 -5.93 -9.18
C LEU A 45 -14.00 -6.38 -7.99
N GLY A 46 -14.77 -5.46 -7.41
CA GLY A 46 -15.66 -5.72 -6.29
C GLY A 46 -15.98 -4.47 -5.49
N ALA A 47 -17.04 -4.52 -4.68
CA ALA A 47 -17.47 -3.43 -3.79
C ALA A 47 -16.38 -3.03 -2.78
N GLY A 48 -16.57 -1.91 -2.07
CA GLY A 48 -15.75 -1.57 -0.90
C GLY A 48 -15.65 -2.76 0.06
N GLU A 49 -14.48 -2.93 0.70
CA GLU A 49 -14.29 -3.94 1.77
C GLU A 49 -14.41 -5.43 1.36
N SER A 50 -14.68 -5.74 0.09
CA SER A 50 -14.76 -7.10 -0.48
C SER A 50 -13.48 -7.95 -0.42
N GLY A 51 -12.40 -7.49 0.21
CA GLY A 51 -11.17 -8.27 0.38
C GLY A 51 -10.17 -8.24 -0.78
N LYS A 52 -10.37 -7.38 -1.80
CA LYS A 52 -9.42 -7.23 -2.93
C LYS A 52 -7.97 -7.00 -2.47
N SER A 53 -7.77 -6.08 -1.52
CA SER A 53 -6.45 -5.80 -0.94
C SER A 53 -5.89 -7.01 -0.19
N THR A 54 -6.74 -7.85 0.40
CA THR A 54 -6.33 -9.08 1.08
C THR A 54 -5.79 -10.10 0.07
N ILE A 55 -6.44 -10.27 -1.08
CA ILE A 55 -5.95 -11.14 -2.16
C ILE A 55 -4.57 -10.69 -2.64
N VAL A 56 -4.39 -9.39 -2.88
CA VAL A 56 -3.08 -8.84 -3.30
C VAL A 56 -2.01 -9.07 -2.23
N LYS A 57 -2.33 -8.89 -0.94
CA LYS A 57 -1.40 -9.18 0.16
C LYS A 57 -1.01 -10.66 0.20
N GLN A 58 -1.95 -11.58 -0.01
CA GLN A 58 -1.66 -13.02 -0.07
C GLN A 58 -0.78 -13.37 -1.26
N MET A 59 -1.02 -12.78 -2.44
CA MET A 59 -0.15 -12.97 -3.60
C MET A 59 1.29 -12.55 -3.30
N ARG A 60 1.46 -11.43 -2.59
CA ARG A 60 2.78 -10.95 -2.16
C ARG A 60 3.44 -11.87 -1.13
N ILE A 61 2.69 -12.44 -0.20
CA ILE A 61 3.25 -13.38 0.80
C ILE A 61 3.73 -14.68 0.14
N LEU A 62 2.99 -15.17 -0.87
CA LEU A 62 3.24 -16.48 -1.47
C LEU A 62 4.25 -16.43 -2.63
N HIS A 63 4.33 -15.33 -3.37
CA HIS A 63 5.08 -15.25 -4.63
C HIS A 63 6.14 -14.14 -4.67
N VAL A 64 6.23 -13.32 -3.61
CA VAL A 64 7.22 -12.26 -3.45
C VAL A 64 7.84 -12.45 -2.05
N ASP A 65 9.00 -11.87 -1.76
CA ASP A 65 9.71 -11.97 -0.47
C ASP A 65 8.97 -11.31 0.72
N GLY A 66 7.64 -11.47 0.80
CA GLY A 66 6.79 -11.02 1.88
C GLY A 66 6.85 -9.51 2.12
N PHE A 67 6.77 -9.15 3.40
CA PHE A 67 6.89 -7.79 3.91
C PHE A 67 8.17 -7.65 4.73
N ASN A 68 8.91 -6.56 4.49
CA ASN A 68 10.14 -6.29 5.22
C ASN A 68 9.85 -5.74 6.65
N ALA A 69 10.89 -5.56 7.46
CA ALA A 69 10.75 -5.12 8.84
C ALA A 69 10.14 -3.71 8.97
N GLU A 70 10.53 -2.79 8.09
CA GLU A 70 10.05 -1.41 8.06
C GLU A 70 8.55 -1.34 7.75
N GLU A 71 8.10 -2.11 6.75
CA GLU A 71 6.68 -2.21 6.40
C GLU A 71 5.86 -2.82 7.53
N LYS A 72 6.38 -3.87 8.18
CA LYS A 72 5.72 -4.46 9.36
C LYS A 72 5.59 -3.43 10.48
N GLN A 73 6.64 -2.65 10.73
CA GLN A 73 6.63 -1.61 11.76
C GLN A 73 5.60 -0.52 11.46
N GLN A 74 5.50 -0.07 10.21
CA GLN A 74 4.46 0.88 9.78
C GLN A 74 3.06 0.30 9.99
N LYS A 75 2.86 -1.00 9.74
CA LYS A 75 1.56 -1.67 9.92
C LYS A 75 1.11 -1.78 11.38
N ILE A 76 2.03 -1.70 12.36
CA ILE A 76 1.66 -1.73 13.78
C ILE A 76 0.71 -0.56 14.12
N GLN A 77 0.98 0.63 13.59
CA GLN A 77 0.13 1.80 13.81
C GLN A 77 -1.28 1.59 13.21
N ASP A 78 -1.35 1.06 11.98
CA ASP A 78 -2.63 0.73 11.34
C ASP A 78 -3.43 -0.29 12.17
N ILE A 79 -2.79 -1.34 12.68
CA ILE A 79 -3.44 -2.37 13.51
C ILE A 79 -3.98 -1.77 14.80
N ARG A 80 -3.17 -0.95 15.49
CA ARG A 80 -3.57 -0.27 16.72
C ARG A 80 -4.78 0.64 16.50
N LYS A 81 -4.77 1.42 15.41
CA LYS A 81 -5.89 2.26 15.01
C LYS A 81 -7.14 1.44 14.73
N ASN A 82 -7.04 0.36 13.96
CA ASN A 82 -8.18 -0.51 13.66
C ASN A 82 -8.79 -1.12 14.92
N VAL A 83 -7.98 -1.54 15.90
CA VAL A 83 -8.48 -2.07 17.18
C VAL A 83 -9.23 -0.99 17.98
N LYS A 84 -8.67 0.22 18.06
CA LYS A 84 -9.31 1.36 18.72
C LYS A 84 -10.64 1.71 18.05
N ASP A 85 -10.62 1.90 16.74
CA ASP A 85 -11.79 2.30 15.98
C ASP A 85 -12.89 1.23 16.09
N ALA A 86 -12.53 -0.06 16.02
CA ALA A 86 -13.48 -1.16 16.17
C ALA A 86 -14.18 -1.14 17.54
N ILE A 87 -13.44 -0.98 18.65
CA ILE A 87 -14.07 -0.99 19.99
C ILE A 87 -14.92 0.27 20.21
N VAL A 88 -14.50 1.42 19.69
CA VAL A 88 -15.30 2.66 19.73
C VAL A 88 -16.60 2.48 18.97
N THR A 89 -16.55 1.92 17.75
CA THR A 89 -17.74 1.64 16.94
C THR A 89 -18.69 0.69 17.67
N ILE A 90 -18.19 -0.43 18.21
CA ILE A 90 -19.02 -1.40 18.93
C ILE A 90 -19.74 -0.75 20.11
N VAL A 91 -18.98 -0.10 21.00
CA VAL A 91 -19.52 0.50 22.23
C VAL A 91 -20.50 1.65 21.93
N SER A 92 -20.26 2.40 20.86
CA SER A 92 -21.17 3.48 20.44
C SER A 92 -22.47 2.94 19.83
N ALA A 93 -22.38 1.84 19.08
CA ALA A 93 -23.54 1.20 18.47
C ALA A 93 -24.46 0.54 19.50
N MET A 94 -23.94 0.03 20.63
CA MET A 94 -24.75 -0.66 21.66
C MET A 94 -26.00 0.12 22.10
N SER A 95 -25.90 1.44 22.25
CA SER A 95 -27.03 2.32 22.60
C SER A 95 -27.91 2.73 21.42
N ALA A 96 -27.41 2.60 20.19
CA ALA A 96 -28.11 2.98 18.96
C ALA A 96 -28.89 1.82 18.30
N LEU A 97 -28.63 0.58 18.72
CA LEU A 97 -29.39 -0.60 18.28
C LEU A 97 -30.81 -0.60 18.85
N THR A 98 -31.71 -1.28 18.16
CA THR A 98 -33.11 -1.44 18.56
C THR A 98 -33.45 -2.94 18.67
N PRO A 99 -33.69 -3.49 19.87
CA PRO A 99 -33.56 -2.84 21.18
C PRO A 99 -32.09 -2.55 21.56
N PRO A 100 -31.83 -1.54 22.42
CA PRO A 100 -30.48 -1.27 22.91
C PRO A 100 -29.89 -2.44 23.69
N VAL A 101 -28.58 -2.64 23.58
CA VAL A 101 -27.86 -3.73 24.26
C VAL A 101 -27.16 -3.18 25.50
N PRO A 102 -27.57 -3.56 26.73
CA PRO A 102 -26.91 -3.13 27.96
C PRO A 102 -25.59 -3.90 28.19
N LEU A 103 -24.74 -3.38 29.09
CA LEU A 103 -23.57 -4.11 29.55
C LEU A 103 -23.97 -5.33 30.37
N GLY A 104 -23.35 -6.48 30.08
CA GLY A 104 -23.55 -7.69 30.89
C GLY A 104 -23.10 -7.55 32.36
N LYS A 105 -22.18 -6.61 32.63
CA LYS A 105 -21.78 -6.21 34.00
C LYS A 105 -21.84 -4.69 34.13
N PRO A 106 -22.78 -4.14 34.92
CA PRO A 106 -22.91 -2.68 35.10
C PRO A 106 -21.63 -2.02 35.64
N GLY A 107 -20.84 -2.74 36.45
CA GLY A 107 -19.57 -2.25 36.99
C GLY A 107 -18.51 -1.91 35.93
N ASN A 108 -18.72 -2.26 34.65
CA ASN A 108 -17.82 -1.89 33.55
C ASN A 108 -18.14 -0.54 32.90
N GLN A 109 -19.15 0.20 33.39
CA GLN A 109 -19.58 1.46 32.78
C GLN A 109 -18.43 2.46 32.61
N PHE A 110 -17.56 2.59 33.62
CA PHE A 110 -16.39 3.47 33.54
C PHE A 110 -15.44 3.16 32.36
N ARG A 111 -15.38 1.90 31.91
CA ARG A 111 -14.57 1.49 30.75
C ARG A 111 -15.20 1.97 29.44
N VAL A 112 -16.53 1.88 29.35
CA VAL A 112 -17.30 2.43 28.23
C VAL A 112 -17.12 3.93 28.14
N ASP A 113 -17.22 4.63 29.27
CA ASP A 113 -17.08 6.08 29.33
C ASP A 113 -15.68 6.52 28.90
N TYR A 114 -14.63 5.78 29.32
CA TYR A 114 -13.27 5.98 28.84
C TYR A 114 -13.13 5.75 27.32
N ILE A 115 -13.67 4.65 26.79
CA ILE A 115 -13.60 4.35 25.35
C ILE A 115 -14.29 5.46 24.54
N LYS A 116 -15.42 5.98 25.02
CA LYS A 116 -16.12 7.10 24.38
C LYS A 116 -15.34 8.41 24.48
N SER A 117 -14.61 8.67 25.57
CA SER A 117 -13.82 9.90 25.71
C SER A 117 -12.60 9.95 24.78
N ILE A 118 -12.04 8.80 24.39
CA ILE A 118 -10.90 8.71 23.46
C ILE A 118 -11.31 8.64 21.98
N ALA A 119 -12.60 8.46 21.69
CA ALA A 119 -13.16 8.40 20.34
C ALA A 119 -12.78 9.62 19.46
N PRO A 120 -12.89 10.89 19.93
CA PRO A 120 -12.59 12.05 19.09
C PRO A 120 -11.08 12.29 18.87
N LEU A 121 -10.21 11.59 19.59
CA LEU A 121 -8.76 11.83 19.52
C LEU A 121 -8.16 11.20 18.25
N SER A 122 -7.70 12.01 17.30
CA SER A 122 -6.98 11.52 16.11
C SER A 122 -5.59 11.00 16.47
N ASP A 123 -4.89 11.71 17.34
CA ASP A 123 -3.55 11.37 17.85
C ASP A 123 -3.68 10.70 19.21
N PHE A 124 -4.12 9.45 19.20
CA PHE A 124 -4.17 8.63 20.40
C PHE A 124 -2.79 8.06 20.70
N ASP A 125 -2.25 8.36 21.88
CA ASP A 125 -0.99 7.79 22.32
C ASP A 125 -1.21 6.33 22.72
N TYR A 126 -0.68 5.43 21.91
CA TYR A 126 -0.77 4.00 22.15
C TYR A 126 0.37 3.58 23.06
N THR A 127 0.03 2.90 24.16
CA THR A 127 1.00 2.31 25.09
C THR A 127 2.17 1.68 24.35
N GLU A 128 3.39 2.07 24.72
CA GLU A 128 4.59 1.57 24.08
C GLU A 128 4.68 0.04 24.20
N VAL A 129 5.00 -0.64 23.10
CA VAL A 129 5.31 -2.06 23.17
C VAL A 129 6.64 -2.18 23.89
N LYS A 130 6.65 -2.86 25.04
CA LYS A 130 7.91 -3.11 25.74
C LYS A 130 8.82 -3.95 24.81
N PRO A 131 10.09 -3.56 24.60
CA PRO A 131 10.97 -4.20 23.61
C PRO A 131 11.12 -5.73 23.76
N HIS A 132 10.95 -6.26 24.97
CA HIS A 132 11.05 -7.70 25.24
C HIS A 132 9.87 -8.54 24.70
N LEU A 133 8.79 -7.91 24.24
CA LEU A 133 7.61 -8.59 23.68
C LEU A 133 7.65 -8.71 22.14
N LEU A 134 8.68 -8.16 21.49
CA LEU A 134 8.85 -8.18 20.02
C LEU A 134 9.71 -9.35 19.50
N ARG A 135 9.72 -10.48 20.22
CA ARG A 135 10.45 -11.69 19.79
C ARG A 135 9.63 -12.54 18.80
#